data_AF-A0A9D1NEV2-F1
#
_entry.id   AF-A0A9D1NEV2-F1
#
_cell.length_a   1.000
_cell.length_b   1.000
_cell.length_c   1.000
_cell.angle_alpha   90.00
_cell.angle_beta   90.00
_cell.angle_gamma   90.00
#
_symmetry.space_group_name_H-M   'P 1'
#
loop_
_entity.id
_entity.type
_entity.pdbx_description
1 polymer ?
#
loop_
_entity_poly.entity_id
_entity_poly.type
_entity_poly.pdbx_seq_one_letter_code
_entity_poly.pdbx_strand_id
1 'polypeptide(L)'
;MNLNNTNLNLNNLIQAEVDRISTKYNKDFLDCEDLIKITGLGRDNVRNLLRSKSFPTTKVGKRQVVSVLNFVTWLTLNNNQSEASNG
;
A
#
# COMPACT_ATOMS: atom_id res chain seq x y z
N MET A 1 -10.36 -32.34 6.63
CA MET A 1 -10.32 -31.59 5.35
C MET A 1 -8.91 -31.04 5.18
N ASN A 2 -8.28 -31.42 4.07
CA ASN A 2 -6.88 -31.10 3.76
C ASN A 2 -6.79 -29.63 3.30
N LEU A 3 -6.07 -28.77 4.03
CA LEU A 3 -5.94 -27.33 3.75
C LEU A 3 -4.96 -27.04 2.59
N ASN A 4 -5.11 -27.73 1.46
CA ASN A 4 -4.20 -27.62 0.32
C ASN A 4 -4.82 -26.85 -0.85
N ASN A 5 -5.51 -25.72 -0.61
CA ASN A 5 -6.21 -24.95 -1.66
C ASN A 5 -6.16 -23.42 -1.48
N THR A 6 -5.09 -22.87 -0.92
CA THR A 6 -4.86 -21.41 -0.95
C THR A 6 -3.55 -21.07 -1.63
N ASN A 7 -3.42 -21.50 -2.90
CA ASN A 7 -2.62 -20.70 -3.84
C ASN A 7 -3.42 -19.41 -4.10
N LEU A 8 -3.42 -18.50 -3.13
CA LEU A 8 -3.92 -17.14 -3.33
C LEU A 8 -3.07 -16.57 -4.45
N ASN A 9 -3.68 -16.34 -5.61
CA ASN A 9 -3.00 -15.69 -6.71
C ASN A 9 -2.73 -14.24 -6.28
N LEU A 10 -1.47 -13.96 -5.93
CA LEU A 10 -1.02 -12.68 -5.41
C LEU A 10 -1.44 -11.52 -6.32
N ASN A 11 -1.39 -11.72 -7.64
CA ASN A 11 -1.78 -10.71 -8.61
C ASN A 11 -3.29 -10.41 -8.53
N ASN A 12 -4.13 -11.43 -8.33
CA ASN A 12 -5.56 -11.23 -8.17
C ASN A 12 -5.88 -10.48 -6.87
N LEU A 13 -5.15 -10.77 -5.79
CA LEU A 13 -5.32 -10.04 -4.52
C LEU A 13 -4.91 -8.57 -4.67
N ILE A 14 -3.75 -8.31 -5.29
CA ILE A 14 -3.28 -6.95 -5.56
C ILE A 14 -4.30 -6.22 -6.42
N GLN A 15 -4.79 -6.83 -7.50
CA GLN A 15 -5.78 -6.22 -8.39
C GLN A 15 -7.08 -5.88 -7.64
N ALA A 16 -7.61 -6.82 -6.84
CA ALA A 16 -8.84 -6.60 -6.08
C ALA A 16 -8.69 -5.44 -5.06
N GLU A 17 -7.54 -5.35 -4.39
CA GLU A 17 -7.25 -4.27 -3.45
C GLU A 17 -7.04 -2.92 -4.15
N VAL A 18 -6.40 -2.93 -5.32
CA VAL A 18 -6.28 -1.73 -6.18
C VAL A 18 -7.68 -1.25 -6.55
N ASP A 19 -8.54 -2.12 -7.06
CA ASP A 19 -9.90 -1.76 -7.48
C ASP A 19 -10.74 -1.24 -6.30
N ARG A 20 -10.63 -1.88 -5.13
CA ARG A 20 -11.31 -1.46 -3.90
C ARG A 20 -10.91 -0.06 -3.47
N ILE A 21 -9.60 0.23 -3.42
CA ILE A 21 -9.09 1.54 -2.99
C ILE A 21 -9.40 2.60 -4.04
N SER A 22 -9.09 2.35 -5.31
CA SER A 22 -9.33 3.28 -6.40
C SER A 22 -10.80 3.67 -6.49
N THR A 23 -11.73 2.70 -6.33
CA THR A 23 -13.17 2.96 -6.35
C THR A 23 -13.63 3.71 -5.09
N LYS A 24 -13.16 3.33 -3.90
CA LYS A 24 -13.56 3.97 -2.64
C LYS A 24 -13.16 5.45 -2.56
N TYR A 25 -11.98 5.79 -3.08
CA TYR A 25 -11.44 7.15 -3.02
C TYR A 25 -11.55 7.91 -4.35
N ASN A 26 -12.03 7.24 -5.41
CA ASN A 26 -12.14 7.75 -6.77
C ASN A 26 -10.84 8.42 -7.27
N LYS A 27 -9.71 7.73 -7.09
CA LYS A 27 -8.37 8.25 -7.35
C LYS A 27 -7.40 7.13 -7.74
N ASP A 28 -6.52 7.43 -8.69
CA ASP A 28 -5.41 6.55 -9.08
C ASP A 28 -4.12 6.83 -8.28
N PHE A 29 -4.02 8.04 -7.71
CA PHE A 29 -2.88 8.50 -6.92
C PHE A 29 -3.34 8.99 -5.55
N LEU A 30 -2.62 8.57 -4.52
CA LEU A 30 -2.87 8.88 -3.12
C LEU A 30 -1.87 9.93 -2.65
N ASP A 31 -2.38 11.00 -2.04
CA ASP A 31 -1.58 12.00 -1.37
C ASP A 31 -1.48 11.75 0.15
N CYS A 32 -0.82 12.67 0.86
CA CYS A 32 -0.66 12.56 2.31
C CYS A 32 -2.01 12.45 3.06
N GLU A 33 -3.05 13.17 2.64
CA GLU A 33 -4.35 13.14 3.32
C GLU A 33 -5.08 11.82 3.04
N ASP A 34 -4.96 11.29 1.82
CA ASP A 34 -5.53 10.00 1.47
C ASP A 34 -4.89 8.87 2.28
N LEU A 35 -3.55 8.88 2.41
CA LEU A 35 -2.82 7.89 3.21
C LEU A 35 -3.19 7.97 4.69
N ILE A 36 -3.40 9.16 5.26
CA ILE A 36 -3.92 9.31 6.63
C ILE A 36 -5.28 8.63 6.77
N LYS A 37 -6.20 8.85 5.82
CA LYS A 37 -7.54 8.24 5.84
C LYS A 37 -7.53 6.73 5.65
N ILE A 38 -6.60 6.20 4.85
CA ILE A 38 -6.49 4.77 4.55
C ILE A 38 -5.82 4.03 5.71
N THR A 39 -4.73 4.57 6.24
CA THR A 39 -3.89 3.88 7.24
C THR A 39 -4.29 4.19 8.69
N GLY A 40 -5.03 5.29 8.92
CA GLY A 40 -5.32 5.78 10.26
C GLY A 40 -4.12 6.38 10.99
N LEU A 41 -2.96 6.49 10.33
CA LEU A 41 -1.75 7.02 10.94
C LEU A 41 -1.78 8.55 11.06
N GLY A 42 -1.10 9.06 12.08
CA GLY A 42 -0.88 10.49 12.25
C GLY A 42 -0.14 11.12 11.07
N ARG A 43 -0.43 12.40 10.81
CA ARG A 43 0.10 13.17 9.67
C ARG A 43 1.63 13.12 9.56
N ASP A 44 2.35 13.24 10.68
CA ASP A 44 3.81 13.26 10.65
C ASP A 44 4.40 11.87 10.37
N ASN A 45 3.76 10.80 10.82
CA ASN A 45 4.15 9.43 10.46
C ASN A 45 3.97 9.19 8.96
N VAL A 46 2.86 9.67 8.38
CA VAL A 46 2.63 9.56 6.93
C VAL A 46 3.62 10.40 6.14
N ARG A 47 3.98 11.61 6.61
CA ARG A 47 5.04 12.42 5.98
C ARG A 47 6.40 11.74 6.03
N ASN A 48 6.75 11.13 7.16
CA ASN A 48 7.98 10.38 7.30
C ASN A 48 7.98 9.16 6.37
N LEU A 49 6.85 8.46 6.26
CA LEU A 49 6.66 7.36 5.31
C LEU A 49 6.86 7.82 3.86
N LEU A 50 6.22 8.91 3.44
CA LEU A 50 6.36 9.48 2.09
C LEU A 50 7.78 9.93 1.75
N ARG A 51 8.61 10.24 2.76
CA ARG A 51 10.03 10.58 2.61
C ARG A 51 10.96 9.37 2.68
N SER A 52 10.46 8.21 3.11
CA SER A 52 11.26 6.99 3.20
C SER A 52 11.70 6.53 1.82
N LYS A 53 12.95 6.05 1.73
CA LYS A 53 13.47 5.42 0.51
C LYS A 53 12.82 4.08 0.19
N SER A 54 12.25 3.40 1.19
CA SER A 54 11.59 2.11 1.02
C SER A 54 10.13 2.24 0.57
N PHE A 55 9.54 3.42 0.66
CA PHE A 55 8.16 3.66 0.27
C PHE A 55 8.10 4.19 -1.17
N PRO A 56 7.21 3.69 -2.05
CA PRO A 56 7.24 3.96 -3.49
C PRO A 56 6.62 5.33 -3.85
N THR A 57 7.10 6.40 -3.22
CA THR A 57 6.65 7.77 -3.49
C THR A 57 7.16 8.27 -4.83
N THR A 58 6.28 8.91 -5.59
CA THR A 58 6.59 9.71 -6.78
C THR A 58 6.34 11.19 -6.52
N LYS A 59 7.14 12.08 -7.12
CA LYS A 59 6.90 13.52 -7.09
C LYS A 59 6.18 13.96 -8.36
N VAL A 60 5.04 14.63 -8.19
CA VAL A 60 4.30 15.29 -9.28
C VAL A 60 4.30 16.79 -8.98
N GLY A 61 5.17 17.53 -9.66
CA GLY A 61 5.47 18.91 -9.31
C GLY A 61 6.00 19.02 -7.86
N LYS A 62 5.29 19.80 -7.02
CA LYS A 62 5.63 19.97 -5.59
C LYS A 62 4.98 18.92 -4.67
N ARG A 63 4.13 18.05 -5.19
CA ARG A 63 3.38 17.06 -4.39
C ARG A 63 4.10 15.72 -4.37
N GLN A 64 4.10 15.08 -3.21
CA GLN A 64 4.48 13.68 -3.04
C GLN A 64 3.22 12.83 -3.08
N VAL A 65 3.17 11.88 -3.99
CA VAL A 65 2.04 10.98 -4.21
C VAL A 65 2.53 9.55 -4.41
N VAL A 66 1.65 8.58 -4.22
CA VAL A 66 1.91 7.17 -4.54
C VAL A 66 0.74 6.66 -5.37
N SER A 67 1.01 5.87 -6.43
CA SER A 67 -0.09 5.23 -7.16
C SER A 67 -0.73 4.16 -6.28
N VAL A 68 -2.03 3.93 -6.44
CA VAL A 68 -2.75 2.89 -5.67
C VAL A 68 -2.10 1.53 -5.85
N LEU A 69 -1.70 1.17 -7.08
CA LEU A 69 -0.97 -0.06 -7.38
C LEU A 69 0.32 -0.20 -6.57
N ASN A 70 1.16 0.83 -6.56
CA ASN A 70 2.43 0.80 -5.84
C ASN A 70 2.21 0.72 -4.32
N PHE A 71 1.21 1.42 -3.81
CA PHE A 71 0.84 1.37 -2.39
C PHE A 71 0.40 -0.04 -1.96
N VAL A 72 -0.52 -0.65 -2.70
CA VAL A 72 -1.02 -2.01 -2.42
C VAL A 72 0.09 -3.06 -2.56
N THR A 73 0.87 -2.96 -3.64
CA THR A 73 2.01 -3.86 -3.88
C THR A 73 3.01 -3.76 -2.73
N TRP A 74 3.34 -2.53 -2.29
CA TRP A 74 4.23 -2.31 -1.16
C TRP A 74 3.69 -2.92 0.13
N LEU A 75 2.42 -2.71 0.48
CA LEU A 75 1.81 -3.32 1.68
C LEU A 75 1.92 -4.85 1.64
N THR A 76 1.56 -5.43 0.49
CA THR A 76 1.53 -6.88 0.31
C THR A 76 2.91 -7.51 0.42
N LEU A 77 3.95 -6.86 -0.13
CA LEU A 77 5.32 -7.37 -0.11
C LEU A 77 6.04 -7.12 1.22
N ASN A 78 5.76 -6.00 1.91
CA ASN A 78 6.43 -5.68 3.18
C ASN A 78 5.82 -6.44 4.38
N ASN A 79 4.55 -6.84 4.32
CA ASN A 79 3.97 -7.70 5.36
C ASN A 79 4.71 -9.04 5.48
N ASN A 80 5.22 -9.58 4.37
CA ASN A 80 6.00 -10.82 4.36
C ASN A 80 7.40 -10.69 5.01
N GLN A 81 7.91 -9.47 5.21
CA GLN A 81 9.20 -9.27 5.90
C GLN A 81 9.05 -9.27 7.42
N SER A 82 7.87 -8.94 7.94
CA SER A 82 7.61 -8.84 9.38
C SER A 82 7.51 -10.22 10.05
N GLU A 83 7.22 -11.27 9.29
CA GLU A 83 7.15 -12.65 9.79
C GLU A 83 8.51 -13.36 9.81
N ALA A 84 9.51 -12.89 9.07
CA ALA A 84 10.83 -13.51 8.97
C ALA A 84 11.86 -13.00 10.01
N SER A 85 11.52 -11.98 10.80
CA SER A 85 12.45 -11.36 11.77
C SER A 85 12.15 -11.67 13.26
N ASN A 86 11.25 -12.62 13.53
CA ASN A 86 10.97 -13.13 14.89
C ASN A 86 11.55 -14.54 15.10
N GLY A 87 12.71 -14.84 14.49
CA GLY A 87 13.47 -16.08 14.67
C GLY A 87 14.79 -15.83 15.38
#